data_AF-A0A4Y2HC85-F1
#
_entry.id   AF-A0A4Y2HC85-F1
#
_cell.length_a   1.000
_cell.length_b   1.000
_cell.length_c   1.000
_cell.angle_alpha   90.00
_cell.angle_beta   90.00
_cell.angle_gamma   90.00
#
_symmetry.space_group_name_H-M   'P 1'
#
loop_
_entity.id
_entity.type
_entity.pdbx_description
1 polymer ?
#
loop_
_entity_poly.entity_id
_entity_poly.type
_entity_poly.pdbx_seq_one_letter_code
_entity_poly.pdbx_strand_id
1 'polypeptide(L)'
;MESEMATFPQPSLLSGVCLICNEAVAVFKEYNISRHFTSKHKNSNYEAMSEYVESLCKKLSGRQIFFKKVNTIQEAATHASYIVAYNIAKNNKALSDREFVKQCMLQVCDVLCPDKKNNIQTVS
;
A
#
# COMPACT_ATOMS: atom_id res chain seq x y z
N MET A 1 -14.77 -1.24 -25.26
CA MET A 1 -13.85 -2.21 -24.63
C MET A 1 -12.45 -1.63 -24.82
N GLU A 2 -12.14 -0.58 -24.07
CA GLU A 2 -10.83 0.05 -24.09
C GLU A 2 -10.34 0.02 -22.65
N SER A 3 -9.52 -0.99 -22.36
CA SER A 3 -8.77 -1.06 -21.12
C SER A 3 -7.60 -0.09 -21.26
N GLU A 4 -7.66 1.04 -20.57
CA GLU A 4 -6.49 1.84 -20.28
C GLU A 4 -5.49 0.95 -19.53
N MET A 5 -4.49 0.44 -20.25
CA MET A 5 -3.30 -0.15 -19.65
C MET A 5 -2.59 0.99 -18.92
N ALA A 6 -2.85 1.09 -17.61
CA ALA A 6 -2.02 1.86 -16.70
C ALA A 6 -0.57 1.43 -16.94
N THR A 7 0.20 2.30 -17.58
CA THR A 7 1.60 2.06 -17.84
C THR A 7 2.29 2.04 -16.48
N PHE A 8 2.70 0.85 -16.04
CA PHE A 8 3.53 0.70 -14.86
C PHE A 8 4.80 1.56 -15.06
N PRO A 9 5.12 2.50 -14.15
CA PRO A 9 6.34 3.26 -14.27
C PRO A 9 7.53 2.31 -14.25
N GLN A 10 8.33 2.35 -15.32
CA GLN A 10 9.57 1.60 -15.44
C GLN A 10 10.47 1.94 -14.23
N PRO A 11 11.13 0.96 -13.57
CA PRO A 11 12.00 1.22 -12.43
C PRO A 11 13.33 1.83 -12.90
N SER A 12 13.30 3.09 -13.34
CA SER A 12 14.49 3.85 -13.71
C SER A 12 15.21 4.29 -12.43
N LEU A 13 16.37 3.67 -12.17
CA LEU A 13 17.33 3.95 -11.10
C LEU A 13 16.73 4.15 -9.69
N LEU A 14 17.04 3.24 -8.77
CA LEU A 14 16.72 3.39 -7.34
C LEU A 14 17.30 4.72 -6.81
N SER A 15 16.47 5.76 -6.78
CA SER A 15 16.79 7.09 -6.27
C SER A 15 16.38 7.18 -4.82
N GLY A 16 17.23 7.77 -3.99
CA GLY A 16 16.91 8.02 -2.59
C GLY A 16 16.30 9.38 -2.37
N VAL A 17 15.64 9.56 -1.23
CA VAL A 17 15.21 10.88 -0.75
C VAL A 17 15.95 11.18 0.53
N CYS A 18 16.62 12.33 0.60
CA CYS A 18 17.25 12.79 1.83
C CYS A 18 16.17 13.19 2.83
N LEU A 19 16.21 12.62 4.02
CA LEU A 19 15.20 12.87 5.05
C LEU A 19 15.34 14.25 5.72
N ILE A 20 16.51 14.88 5.57
CA ILE A 20 16.84 16.18 6.18
C ILE A 20 16.26 17.33 5.33
N CYS A 21 16.49 17.30 4.01
CA CYS A 21 16.04 18.36 3.09
C CYS A 21 14.93 17.95 2.11
N ASN A 22 14.52 16.67 2.11
CA ASN A 22 13.49 16.13 1.21
C ASN A 22 13.85 16.21 -0.30
N GLU A 23 15.12 16.40 -0.63
CA GLU A 23 15.63 16.38 -2.00
C GLU A 23 15.94 14.95 -2.46
N ALA A 24 15.76 14.68 -3.75
CA ALA A 24 16.13 13.40 -4.35
C ALA A 24 17.66 13.29 -4.49
N VAL A 25 18.22 12.17 -4.04
CA VAL A 25 19.59 11.76 -4.28
C VAL A 25 19.59 10.83 -5.47
N ALA A 26 20.16 11.31 -6.59
CA ALA A 26 20.30 10.54 -7.81
C ALA A 26 21.12 9.28 -7.52
N VAL A 27 20.49 8.10 -7.64
CA VAL A 27 21.09 6.79 -7.41
C VAL A 27 21.61 6.61 -5.98
N PHE A 28 21.18 5.54 -5.30
CA PHE A 28 21.77 5.14 -4.01
C PHE A 28 23.22 4.61 -4.17
N LYS A 29 24.16 5.51 -4.50
CA LYS A 29 25.60 5.26 -4.50
C LYS A 29 26.26 6.13 -3.43
N GLU A 30 27.24 5.56 -2.74
CA GLU A 30 28.00 6.24 -1.67
C GLU A 30 28.49 7.62 -2.11
N TYR A 31 29.12 7.73 -3.28
CA TYR A 31 29.58 9.01 -3.83
C TYR A 31 28.47 10.07 -3.92
N ASN A 32 27.27 9.70 -4.38
CA ASN A 32 26.16 10.64 -4.54
C ASN A 32 25.59 11.08 -3.18
N ILE A 33 25.55 10.15 -2.21
CA ILE A 33 25.12 10.41 -0.84
C ILE A 33 26.14 11.33 -0.16
N SER A 34 27.42 10.99 -0.18
CA SER A 34 28.50 11.77 0.43
C SER A 34 28.55 13.19 -0.15
N ARG A 35 28.50 13.33 -1.48
CA ARG A 35 28.44 14.65 -2.14
C ARG A 35 27.22 15.45 -1.71
N HIS A 36 26.06 14.82 -1.60
CA HIS A 36 24.84 15.48 -1.14
C HIS A 36 24.99 16.00 0.29
N PHE A 37 25.43 15.16 1.23
CA PHE A 37 25.65 15.57 2.62
C PHE A 37 26.69 16.70 2.74
N THR A 38 27.85 16.57 2.08
CA THR A 38 28.90 17.59 2.15
C THR A 38 28.48 18.92 1.52
N SER A 39 27.62 18.92 0.50
CA SER A 39 27.19 20.16 -0.17
C SER A 39 25.99 20.84 0.49
N LYS A 40 25.01 20.06 0.99
CA LYS A 40 23.74 20.57 1.54
C LYS A 40 23.72 20.64 3.06
N HIS A 41 24.59 19.89 3.72
CA HIS A 41 24.53 19.68 5.18
C HIS A 41 25.91 19.81 5.85
N LYS A 42 26.81 20.59 5.24
CA LYS A 42 28.20 20.79 5.70
C LYS A 42 28.35 21.31 7.13
N ASN A 43 27.38 22.10 7.60
CA ASN A 43 27.45 22.82 8.87
C ASN A 43 26.33 22.44 9.84
N SER A 44 25.68 21.29 9.64
CA SER A 44 24.67 20.82 10.58
C SER A 44 25.36 20.33 11.84
N ASN A 45 24.99 20.90 12.99
CA ASN A 45 25.47 20.41 14.27
C ASN A 45 24.68 19.16 14.67
N TYR A 46 25.22 17.97 14.37
CA TYR A 46 24.54 16.69 14.59
C TYR A 46 24.75 16.12 16.00
N GLU A 47 25.29 16.90 16.94
CA GLU A 47 25.58 16.44 18.31
C GLU A 47 24.33 15.97 19.07
N ALA A 48 23.12 16.37 18.66
CA ALA A 48 21.83 15.86 19.13
C ALA A 48 21.18 14.82 18.17
N MET A 49 22.00 13.93 17.59
CA MET A 49 21.60 13.05 16.49
C MET A 49 20.41 12.14 16.81
N SER A 50 20.30 11.66 18.05
CA SER A 50 19.28 10.67 18.43
C SER A 50 17.87 11.23 18.37
N GLU A 51 17.61 12.36 19.05
CA GLU A 51 16.29 12.99 19.10
C GLU A 51 15.87 13.55 17.73
N TYR A 52 16.82 14.12 16.98
CA TYR A 52 16.57 14.64 15.66
C TYR A 52 16.20 13.52 14.67
N VAL A 53 16.95 12.41 14.67
CA VAL A 53 16.65 11.22 13.86
C VAL A 53 15.30 10.63 14.25
N GLU A 54 14.99 10.53 15.54
CA GLU A 54 13.68 10.04 16.00
C GLU A 54 12.54 10.93 15.49
N SER A 55 12.72 12.26 15.51
CA SER A 55 11.73 13.21 14.98
C SER A 55 11.52 13.04 13.47
N LEU A 56 12.58 12.75 12.71
CA LEU A 56 12.50 12.49 11.27
C LEU A 56 11.79 11.15 11.00
N CYS A 57 12.10 10.12 11.76
CA CYS A 57 11.43 8.82 11.69
C CYS A 57 9.92 8.93 11.98
N LYS A 58 9.51 9.73 12.97
CA LYS A 58 8.10 10.01 13.26
C LYS A 58 7.40 10.71 12.09
N LYS A 59 8.03 11.74 11.51
CA LYS A 59 7.50 12.45 10.33
C LYS A 59 7.35 11.53 9.12
N LEU A 60 8.30 10.64 8.89
CA LEU A 60 8.24 9.65 7.81
C LEU A 60 7.16 8.61 8.04
N SER A 61 7.05 8.11 9.26
CA SER A 61 5.99 7.17 9.63
C SER A 61 4.62 7.79 9.37
N GLY A 62 4.42 9.06 9.77
CA GLY A 62 3.22 9.84 9.45
C GLY A 62 2.87 9.85 7.96
N ARG A 63 3.86 10.11 7.09
CA ARG A 63 3.67 10.13 5.64
C ARG A 63 3.43 8.74 5.05
N GLN A 64 4.11 7.71 5.56
CA GLN A 64 3.99 6.34 5.08
C GLN A 64 2.71 5.64 5.52
N ILE A 65 2.10 6.05 6.65
CA ILE A 65 0.84 5.47 7.14
C ILE A 65 -0.26 5.55 6.07
N PHE A 66 -0.34 6.64 5.30
CA PHE A 66 -1.32 6.78 4.22
C PHE A 66 -1.12 5.71 3.12
N PHE A 67 0.12 5.56 2.63
CA PHE A 67 0.44 4.54 1.62
C PHE A 67 0.23 3.12 2.13
N LYS A 68 0.60 2.84 3.39
CA LYS A 68 0.35 1.53 4.03
C LYS A 68 -1.14 1.24 4.12
N LYS A 69 -1.96 2.22 4.52
CA LYS A 69 -3.42 2.07 4.60
C LYS A 69 -4.05 1.76 3.24
N VAL A 70 -3.63 2.46 2.19
CA VAL A 70 -4.10 2.19 0.82
C VAL A 70 -3.70 0.77 0.38
N ASN A 71 -2.48 0.33 0.69
CA ASN A 71 -2.04 -1.03 0.39
C ASN A 71 -2.89 -2.09 1.11
N THR A 72 -3.22 -1.88 2.40
CA THR A 72 -4.06 -2.84 3.15
C THR A 72 -5.47 -2.98 2.59
N ILE A 73 -6.07 -1.90 2.09
CA ILE A 73 -7.40 -1.95 1.44
C ILE A 73 -7.31 -2.72 0.13
N GLN A 74 -6.26 -2.47 -0.66
CA GLN A 74 -6.04 -3.16 -1.93
C GLN A 74 -5.76 -4.66 -1.73
N GLU A 75 -4.98 -5.02 -0.71
CA GLU A 75 -4.74 -6.42 -0.32
C GLU A 75 -6.04 -7.11 0.07
N ALA A 76 -6.88 -6.46 0.90
CA ALA A 76 -8.18 -7.00 1.29
C ALA A 76 -9.12 -7.18 0.08
N ALA A 77 -9.16 -6.21 -0.85
CA ALA A 77 -9.94 -6.30 -2.09
C ALA A 77 -9.45 -7.43 -3.01
N THR A 78 -8.13 -7.61 -3.11
CA THR A 78 -7.51 -8.68 -3.90
C THR A 78 -7.84 -10.05 -3.29
N HIS A 79 -7.74 -10.19 -1.96
CA HIS A 79 -8.10 -11.40 -1.23
C HIS A 79 -9.59 -11.74 -1.40
N ALA A 80 -10.48 -10.76 -1.28
CA ALA A 80 -11.91 -10.92 -1.54
C ALA A 80 -12.18 -11.41 -2.97
N SER A 81 -11.51 -10.83 -3.97
CA SER A 81 -11.65 -11.24 -5.36
C SER A 81 -11.21 -12.69 -5.58
N TYR A 82 -10.14 -13.12 -4.92
CA TYR A 82 -9.66 -14.49 -4.95
C TYR A 82 -10.66 -15.47 -4.32
N ILE A 83 -11.29 -15.10 -3.20
CA ILE A 83 -12.36 -15.90 -2.57
C ILE A 83 -13.51 -16.12 -3.55
N VAL A 84 -13.95 -15.07 -4.26
CA VAL A 84 -15.02 -15.18 -5.26
C VAL A 84 -14.62 -16.13 -6.38
N ALA A 85 -13.44 -15.94 -6.97
CA ALA A 85 -12.94 -16.78 -8.06
C ALA A 85 -12.79 -18.25 -7.64
N TYR A 86 -12.24 -18.50 -6.45
CA TYR A 86 -12.09 -19.84 -5.88
C TYR A 86 -13.44 -20.52 -5.68
N ASN A 87 -14.44 -19.82 -5.13
CA ASN A 87 -15.77 -20.39 -4.92
C ASN A 87 -16.48 -20.70 -6.23
N ILE A 88 -16.34 -19.85 -7.26
CA ILE A 88 -16.91 -20.12 -8.59
C ILE A 88 -16.28 -21.39 -9.17
N ALA A 89 -14.95 -21.49 -9.14
CA ALA A 89 -14.23 -22.66 -9.67
C ALA A 89 -14.57 -23.95 -8.90
N LYS A 90 -14.60 -23.88 -7.57
CA LYS A 90 -14.84 -25.05 -6.70
C LYS A 90 -16.26 -25.59 -6.80
N ASN A 91 -17.25 -24.70 -6.78
CA ASN A 91 -18.66 -25.12 -6.77
C ASN A 91 -19.21 -25.30 -8.18
N ASN A 92 -18.50 -24.81 -9.21
CA ASN A 92 -18.95 -24.79 -10.60
C ASN A 92 -20.37 -24.19 -10.74
N LYS A 93 -20.63 -23.16 -9.95
CA LYS A 93 -21.91 -22.45 -9.89
C LYS A 93 -21.75 -21.07 -10.49
N ALA A 94 -22.70 -20.69 -11.34
CA ALA A 94 -22.75 -19.35 -11.90
C ALA A 94 -23.18 -18.33 -10.84
N LEU A 95 -22.76 -17.07 -11.00
CA LEU A 95 -23.24 -15.93 -10.21
C LEU A 95 -24.74 -15.61 -10.43
N SER A 96 -25.44 -16.41 -11.23
CA SER A 96 -26.89 -16.38 -11.37
C SER A 96 -27.62 -17.17 -10.26
N ASP A 97 -26.93 -18.07 -9.55
CA ASP A 97 -27.48 -18.80 -8.40
C ASP A 97 -27.51 -17.86 -7.17
N ARG A 98 -28.73 -17.45 -6.79
CA ARG A 98 -28.99 -16.53 -5.69
C ARG A 98 -28.38 -16.99 -4.36
N GLU A 99 -28.51 -18.28 -4.03
CA GLU A 99 -28.01 -18.81 -2.76
C GLU A 99 -26.48 -18.85 -2.77
N PHE A 100 -25.90 -19.25 -3.90
CA PHE A 100 -24.45 -19.22 -4.08
C PHE A 100 -23.86 -17.81 -3.95
N VAL A 101 -24.49 -16.82 -4.58
CA VAL A 101 -24.07 -15.41 -4.49
C VAL A 101 -24.15 -14.90 -3.05
N LYS A 102 -25.22 -15.26 -2.31
CA LYS A 102 -25.39 -14.89 -0.91
C LYS A 102 -24.26 -15.45 -0.04
N GLN A 103 -23.96 -16.74 -0.17
CA GLN A 103 -22.85 -17.38 0.57
C GLN A 103 -21.50 -16.75 0.23
N CYS A 104 -21.24 -16.50 -1.06
CA CYS A 104 -20.00 -15.88 -1.51
C CYS A 104 -19.84 -14.45 -0.96
N MET A 105 -20.93 -13.66 -0.95
CA MET A 105 -20.92 -12.29 -0.43
C MET A 105 -20.69 -12.26 1.10
N LEU A 106 -21.23 -13.22 1.85
CA LEU A 106 -20.96 -13.31 3.29
C LEU A 106 -19.46 -13.53 3.58
N GLN A 107 -18.79 -14.39 2.82
CA GLN A 107 -17.35 -14.63 2.96
C GLN A 107 -16.51 -13.40 2.56
N VAL A 108 -16.93 -12.67 1.52
CA VAL A 108 -16.27 -11.42 1.13
C VAL A 108 -16.43 -10.34 2.19
N CYS A 109 -17.60 -10.24 2.81
CA CYS A 109 -17.84 -9.26 3.87
C CYS A 109 -17.08 -9.53 5.15
N ASP A 110 -16.77 -10.79 5.47
CA ASP A 110 -15.85 -11.13 6.55
C ASP A 110 -14.46 -10.50 6.36
N VAL A 111 -14.02 -10.35 5.11
CA VAL A 111 -12.70 -9.77 4.78
C VAL A 111 -12.74 -8.26 4.67
N LEU A 112 -13.79 -7.69 4.08
CA LEU A 112 -13.84 -6.27 3.75
C LEU A 112 -14.50 -5.40 4.82
N CYS A 113 -15.58 -5.88 5.45
CA CYS A 113 -16.44 -5.11 6.34
C CYS A 113 -17.20 -6.05 7.29
N PRO A 114 -16.54 -6.62 8.31
CA PRO A 114 -17.19 -7.57 9.24
C PRO A 114 -18.41 -6.94 9.94
N ASP A 115 -18.38 -5.62 10.17
CA ASP A 115 -19.48 -4.87 10.81
C ASP A 115 -20.80 -4.88 10.01
N LYS A 116 -20.74 -5.12 8.71
CA LYS A 116 -21.91 -5.06 7.80
C LYS A 116 -22.48 -6.43 7.46
N LYS A 117 -21.89 -7.52 7.98
CA LYS A 117 -22.27 -8.91 7.66
C LYS A 117 -23.75 -9.20 7.92
N ASN A 118 -24.28 -8.70 9.04
CA ASN A 118 -25.66 -8.93 9.45
C ASN A 118 -26.68 -8.39 8.43
N ASN A 119 -26.37 -7.28 7.75
CA ASN A 119 -27.27 -6.68 6.76
C ASN A 119 -27.44 -7.56 5.53
N ILE A 120 -26.42 -8.37 5.17
CA ILE A 120 -26.44 -9.25 4.00
C ILE A 120 -27.11 -10.57 4.32
N GLN A 121 -26.97 -11.05 5.56
CA GLN A 121 -27.62 -12.27 6.01
C GLN A 121 -29.15 -12.15 6.02
N THR A 122 -29.67 -10.95 6.34
CA THR A 122 -31.11 -10.65 6.39
C THR A 122 -31.77 -10.49 5.01
N VAL A 123 -31.01 -10.31 3.93
CA VAL A 123 -31.57 -10.23 2.58
C VAL A 123 -32.08 -11.62 2.17
N SER A 124 -33.41 -11.74 2.04
CA SER A 124 -34.12 -12.99 1.73
C SER A 124 -34.26 -13.24 0.23
#